data_AF-A0A2S5LKE4-F1
#
_entry.id   AF-A0A2S5LKE4-F1
#
_cell.length_a   1.000
_cell.length_b   1.000
_cell.length_c   1.000
_cell.angle_alpha   90.00
_cell.angle_beta   90.00
_cell.angle_gamma   90.00
#
_symmetry.space_group_name_H-M   'P 1'
#
loop_
_entity.id
_entity.type
_entity.pdbx_description
1 polymer ?
#
loop_
_entity_poly.entity_id
_entity_poly.type
_entity_poly.pdbx_seq_one_letter_code
_entity_poly.pdbx_strand_id
1 'polypeptide(L)'
;SSHTVDLERKLCLVCDKRVNDYQRLRLVPIPTLICQWLELYFRWLESLKYRLSSINKQLAFQVEAAINSTTAQRHPLFFTILNNKIEPLSSSDFSKITKKFNLPTNCGRHFLDYLFREQGLDSAHIMAIAGHANLGQEAFGTISLMNLMQVADKTRAAIDESVAFRNLAAPPKFNPRQYDCSDLRFPRTQFKNLLADEYLIKDPRSAQCPFNEETLESLNALTKHTEQWRITNGEITLDDLMYALTLIDGIASEDELLAVLSQIIEGEIYVLDERFFIDTVSKKLGVRRIWISFTTLLIAAAIVEAGEANALRLNLNKISAKAFHQSLIQSVAAHYSVYAPGMLSAWVRGEVCSRTARYETVARHYYNSQEKSDFGFVESKRREVLLDDYLIRKAINRSCDTNQNLGTNETRLKHLSDEINELLDFQVEEMSVLVLAKFTQYLIGLQVAASTISRYYSVVRQFLDSFLDEVYEFSQLNQINWSEIVKNWQQSERLDAESGPETAAVNHFLAFVESDVKIKGALNDLNSPVMEYADLPSQNEICKSFESIQINSELDDATKLKAKV
;
A
#
# COMPACT_ATOMS: atom_id res chain seq x y z
N SER A 1 -3.98 -27.63 -5.57
CA SER A 1 -4.49 -26.51 -4.76
C SER A 1 -5.42 -25.68 -5.63
N SER A 2 -6.44 -25.08 -5.02
CA SER A 2 -7.25 -24.06 -5.70
C SER A 2 -6.51 -22.73 -5.68
N HIS A 3 -6.78 -21.85 -6.65
CA HIS A 3 -6.17 -20.51 -6.75
C HIS A 3 -6.40 -19.61 -5.52
N THR A 4 -7.39 -19.91 -4.68
CA THR A 4 -7.76 -19.14 -3.47
C THR A 4 -7.31 -19.76 -2.15
N VAL A 5 -6.81 -21.00 -2.13
CA VAL A 5 -6.49 -21.71 -0.89
C VAL A 5 -5.19 -22.51 -1.03
N ASP A 6 -4.27 -22.23 -0.12
CA ASP A 6 -3.02 -22.95 0.08
C ASP A 6 -3.07 -23.71 1.41
N LEU A 7 -3.30 -25.02 1.35
CA LEU A 7 -3.39 -25.87 2.53
C LEU A 7 -2.02 -26.20 3.15
N GLU A 8 -0.94 -26.14 2.36
CA GLU A 8 0.41 -26.40 2.84
C GLU A 8 0.84 -25.27 3.78
N ARG A 9 0.63 -24.03 3.34
CA ARG A 9 0.93 -22.83 4.14
C ARG A 9 -0.20 -22.43 5.08
N LYS A 10 -1.36 -23.07 4.93
CA LYS A 10 -2.61 -22.78 5.65
C LYS A 10 -3.03 -21.32 5.49
N LEU A 11 -3.09 -20.86 4.24
CA LEU A 11 -3.49 -19.51 3.85
C LEU A 11 -4.66 -19.53 2.86
N CYS A 12 -5.56 -18.57 2.99
CA CYS A 12 -6.68 -18.34 2.08
C CYS A 12 -6.64 -16.90 1.56
N LEU A 13 -6.85 -16.73 0.25
CA LEU A 13 -7.00 -15.42 -0.38
C LEU A 13 -8.46 -15.00 -0.38
N VAL A 14 -8.73 -13.83 0.19
CA VAL A 14 -10.07 -13.23 0.27
C VAL A 14 -10.06 -11.89 -0.45
N CYS A 15 -11.03 -11.70 -1.35
CA CYS A 15 -11.33 -10.40 -1.95
C CYS A 15 -12.44 -9.72 -1.14
N ASP A 16 -12.20 -8.51 -0.65
CA ASP A 16 -13.19 -7.73 0.10
C ASP A 16 -13.90 -6.70 -0.78
N LYS A 17 -14.96 -6.08 -0.24
CA LYS A 17 -15.59 -4.89 -0.82
C LYS A 17 -14.59 -3.75 -0.80
N ARG A 18 -14.33 -3.20 -2.00
CA ARG A 18 -13.31 -2.18 -2.27
C ARG A 18 -13.64 -0.86 -1.59
N VAL A 19 -12.85 -0.48 -0.59
CA VAL A 19 -12.87 0.87 0.01
C VAL A 19 -11.63 1.65 -0.41
N ASN A 20 -10.47 0.98 -0.51
CA ASN A 20 -9.20 1.50 -1.03
C ASN A 20 -8.40 0.37 -1.71
N ASP A 21 -7.25 0.70 -2.33
CA ASP A 21 -6.42 -0.27 -3.06
C ASP A 21 -5.85 -1.35 -2.14
N TYR A 22 -5.32 -0.97 -0.97
CA TYR A 22 -4.77 -1.90 0.01
C TYR A 22 -5.76 -3.00 0.44
N GLN A 23 -7.03 -2.65 0.65
CA GLN A 23 -8.06 -3.58 1.13
C GLN A 23 -8.67 -4.46 0.04
N ARG A 24 -8.18 -4.38 -1.20
CA ARG A 24 -8.69 -5.17 -2.33
C ARG A 24 -8.59 -6.67 -2.07
N LEU A 25 -7.45 -7.14 -1.60
CA LEU A 25 -7.17 -8.55 -1.32
C LEU A 25 -6.50 -8.67 0.04
N ARG A 26 -6.79 -9.77 0.74
CA ARG A 26 -6.02 -10.15 1.93
C ARG A 26 -5.78 -11.65 1.95
N LEU A 27 -4.67 -12.02 2.56
CA LEU A 27 -4.40 -13.39 2.95
C LEU A 27 -4.81 -13.57 4.42
N VAL A 28 -5.59 -14.62 4.70
CA VAL A 28 -6.04 -14.96 6.04
C VAL A 28 -5.54 -16.37 6.40
N PRO A 29 -5.18 -16.62 7.67
CA PRO A 29 -4.80 -17.95 8.12
C PRO A 29 -5.99 -18.91 8.08
N ILE A 30 -5.68 -20.17 7.79
CA ILE A 30 -6.61 -21.29 7.89
C ILE A 30 -6.26 -22.09 9.16
N PRO A 31 -7.18 -22.22 10.12
CA PRO A 31 -6.99 -23.09 11.27
C PRO A 31 -6.75 -24.55 10.87
N THR A 32 -5.98 -25.29 11.67
CA THR A 32 -5.60 -26.67 11.36
C THR A 32 -6.82 -27.58 11.17
N LEU A 33 -7.85 -27.43 12.01
CA LEU A 33 -9.09 -28.18 11.84
C LEU A 33 -9.79 -27.85 10.51
N ILE A 34 -9.78 -26.58 10.10
CA ILE A 34 -10.38 -26.16 8.83
C ILE A 34 -9.58 -26.71 7.64
N CYS A 35 -8.25 -26.78 7.71
CA CYS A 35 -7.44 -27.46 6.69
C CYS A 35 -7.91 -28.90 6.49
N GLN A 36 -8.12 -29.66 7.58
CA GLN A 36 -8.61 -31.04 7.49
C GLN A 36 -10.00 -31.12 6.83
N TRP A 37 -10.91 -30.21 7.19
CA TRP A 37 -12.24 -30.16 6.58
C TRP A 37 -12.18 -29.76 5.09
N LEU A 38 -11.25 -28.89 4.71
CA LEU A 38 -11.01 -28.53 3.32
C LEU A 38 -10.41 -29.70 2.54
N GLU A 39 -9.47 -30.46 3.10
CA GLU A 39 -8.97 -31.69 2.49
C GLU A 39 -10.10 -32.69 2.22
N LEU A 40 -10.99 -32.89 3.20
CA LEU A 40 -12.19 -33.70 3.02
C LEU A 40 -13.09 -33.14 1.91
N TYR A 41 -13.30 -31.83 1.89
CA TYR A 41 -14.11 -31.16 0.87
C TYR A 41 -13.53 -31.34 -0.54
N PHE A 42 -12.22 -31.16 -0.72
CA PHE A 42 -11.55 -31.43 -2.01
C PHE A 42 -11.71 -32.88 -2.45
N ARG A 43 -11.55 -33.85 -1.53
CA ARG A 43 -11.81 -35.26 -1.83
C ARG A 43 -13.26 -35.51 -2.22
N TRP A 44 -14.21 -34.86 -1.53
CA TRP A 44 -15.62 -34.94 -1.89
C TRP A 44 -15.89 -34.35 -3.28
N LEU A 45 -15.29 -33.21 -3.62
CA LEU A 45 -15.37 -32.60 -4.95
C LEU A 45 -14.83 -33.52 -6.04
N GLU A 46 -13.72 -34.24 -5.79
CA GLU A 46 -13.24 -35.25 -6.74
C GLU A 46 -14.24 -36.37 -6.96
N SER A 47 -14.88 -36.87 -5.89
CA SER A 47 -15.93 -37.86 -6.03
C SER A 47 -17.16 -37.31 -6.75
N LEU A 48 -17.50 -36.04 -6.54
CA LEU A 48 -18.61 -35.37 -7.24
C LEU A 48 -18.30 -35.25 -8.73
N LYS A 49 -17.10 -34.78 -9.09
CA LYS A 49 -16.59 -34.73 -10.46
C LYS A 49 -16.70 -36.08 -11.16
N TYR A 50 -16.21 -37.15 -10.52
CA TYR A 50 -16.30 -38.50 -11.07
C TYR A 50 -17.74 -38.93 -11.35
N ARG A 51 -18.67 -38.67 -10.42
CA ARG A 51 -20.08 -39.02 -10.63
C ARG A 51 -20.73 -38.19 -11.73
N LEU A 52 -20.35 -36.92 -11.84
CA LEU A 52 -20.87 -36.01 -12.84
C LEU A 52 -20.30 -36.28 -14.24
N SER A 53 -19.11 -36.88 -14.38
CA SER A 53 -18.49 -37.08 -15.70
C SER A 53 -19.33 -37.96 -16.63
N SER A 54 -20.15 -38.86 -16.09
CA SER A 54 -21.09 -39.69 -16.86
C SER A 54 -22.48 -39.06 -17.06
N ILE A 55 -22.85 -38.08 -16.22
CA ILE A 55 -24.19 -37.46 -16.21
C ILE A 55 -24.19 -36.10 -16.92
N ASN A 56 -23.25 -35.24 -16.55
CA ASN A 56 -23.10 -33.88 -17.06
C ASN A 56 -21.62 -33.50 -17.08
N LYS A 57 -20.97 -33.73 -18.23
CA LYS A 57 -19.55 -33.45 -18.45
C LYS A 57 -19.19 -31.98 -18.24
N GLN A 58 -20.08 -31.06 -18.59
CA GLN A 58 -19.84 -29.63 -18.41
C GLN A 58 -19.78 -29.28 -16.92
N LEU A 59 -20.72 -29.79 -16.11
CA LEU A 59 -20.70 -29.56 -14.67
C LEU A 59 -19.49 -30.22 -14.00
N ALA A 60 -19.12 -31.43 -14.43
CA ALA A 60 -17.89 -32.09 -13.97
C ALA A 60 -16.64 -31.22 -14.22
N PHE A 61 -16.56 -30.59 -15.39
CA PHE A 61 -15.48 -29.65 -15.71
C PHE A 61 -15.50 -28.40 -14.81
N GLN A 62 -16.67 -27.82 -14.54
CA GLN A 62 -16.77 -26.68 -13.63
C GLN A 62 -16.31 -27.04 -12.20
N VAL A 63 -16.58 -28.28 -11.75
CA VAL A 63 -16.09 -28.80 -10.47
C VAL A 63 -14.57 -28.99 -10.50
N GLU A 64 -14.03 -29.62 -11.55
CA GLU A 64 -12.57 -29.76 -11.74
C GLU A 64 -11.86 -28.41 -11.68
N ALA A 65 -12.43 -27.41 -12.33
CA ALA A 65 -11.90 -26.06 -12.37
C ALA A 65 -11.97 -25.32 -11.03
N ALA A 66 -12.88 -25.71 -10.13
CA ALA A 66 -12.88 -25.22 -8.75
C ALA A 66 -11.78 -25.88 -7.90
N ILE A 67 -11.38 -27.12 -8.20
CA ILE A 67 -10.33 -27.87 -7.50
C ILE A 67 -8.94 -27.41 -7.95
N ASN A 68 -8.73 -27.29 -9.27
CA ASN A 68 -7.42 -27.12 -9.89
C ASN A 68 -7.25 -25.73 -10.52
N SER A 69 -6.29 -24.96 -9.99
CA SER A 69 -5.97 -23.59 -10.46
C SER A 69 -5.43 -23.52 -11.89
N THR A 70 -4.85 -24.61 -12.39
CA THR A 70 -4.23 -24.69 -13.73
C THR A 70 -5.24 -24.67 -14.87
N THR A 71 -6.53 -24.82 -14.56
CA THR A 71 -7.60 -24.70 -15.54
C THR A 71 -7.79 -23.23 -15.94
N ALA A 72 -7.98 -22.96 -17.23
CA ALA A 72 -8.11 -21.59 -17.71
C ALA A 72 -9.41 -20.89 -17.26
N GLN A 73 -10.37 -21.63 -16.70
CA GLN A 73 -11.62 -21.09 -16.21
C GLN A 73 -11.63 -21.19 -14.68
N ARG A 74 -11.69 -20.06 -13.96
CA ARG A 74 -11.81 -20.07 -12.50
C ARG A 74 -13.27 -20.21 -12.09
N HIS A 75 -13.56 -21.18 -11.22
CA HIS A 75 -14.88 -21.37 -10.61
C HIS A 75 -14.82 -21.14 -9.09
N PRO A 76 -15.92 -20.68 -8.46
CA PRO A 76 -15.94 -20.48 -7.02
C PRO A 76 -15.69 -21.80 -6.29
N LEU A 77 -14.77 -21.80 -5.31
CA LEU A 77 -14.45 -23.01 -4.54
C LEU A 77 -15.65 -23.50 -3.73
N PHE A 78 -16.40 -22.58 -3.14
CA PHE A 78 -17.62 -22.86 -2.40
C PHE A 78 -18.83 -22.48 -3.24
N PHE A 79 -19.65 -23.47 -3.57
CA PHE A 79 -20.74 -23.28 -4.52
C PHE A 79 -21.96 -24.15 -4.22
N THR A 80 -23.07 -23.80 -4.85
CA THR A 80 -24.26 -24.65 -4.97
C THR A 80 -24.47 -25.04 -6.43
N ILE A 81 -25.28 -26.09 -6.67
CA ILE A 81 -25.67 -26.49 -8.02
C ILE A 81 -27.13 -26.12 -8.20
N LEU A 82 -27.39 -25.17 -9.09
CA LEU A 82 -28.74 -24.74 -9.47
C LEU A 82 -28.87 -24.84 -10.99
N ASN A 83 -29.96 -25.44 -11.48
CA ASN A 83 -30.23 -25.56 -12.92
C ASN A 83 -29.04 -26.11 -13.74
N ASN A 84 -28.36 -27.13 -13.21
CA ASN A 84 -27.16 -27.76 -13.82
C ASN A 84 -25.96 -26.83 -13.99
N LYS A 85 -25.83 -25.78 -13.17
CA LYS A 85 -24.70 -24.85 -13.16
C LYS A 85 -24.18 -24.65 -11.74
N ILE A 86 -22.88 -24.40 -11.63
CA ILE A 86 -22.25 -23.93 -10.41
C ILE A 86 -22.62 -22.46 -10.17
N GLU A 87 -23.17 -22.16 -8.99
CA GLU A 87 -23.40 -20.80 -8.50
C GLU A 87 -22.62 -20.54 -7.21
N PRO A 88 -21.96 -19.38 -7.05
CA PRO A 88 -21.18 -19.09 -5.85
C PRO A 88 -22.08 -19.07 -4.62
N LEU A 89 -21.57 -19.58 -3.50
CA LEU A 89 -22.31 -19.57 -2.24
C LEU A 89 -22.48 -18.12 -1.74
N SER A 90 -23.72 -17.72 -1.47
CA SER A 90 -24.06 -16.34 -1.11
C SER A 90 -24.25 -16.15 0.41
N SER A 91 -24.21 -14.90 0.88
CA SER A 91 -24.59 -14.58 2.26
C SER A 91 -26.02 -15.01 2.60
N SER A 92 -26.90 -15.09 1.60
CA SER A 92 -28.27 -15.56 1.78
C SER A 92 -28.31 -17.05 2.15
N ASP A 93 -27.44 -17.86 1.54
CA ASP A 93 -27.33 -19.30 1.82
C ASP A 93 -26.76 -19.54 3.22
N PHE A 94 -25.74 -18.77 3.59
CA PHE A 94 -25.19 -18.81 4.94
C PHE A 94 -26.21 -18.38 6.01
N SER A 95 -27.03 -17.35 5.72
CA SER A 95 -28.06 -16.87 6.65
C SER A 95 -29.11 -17.94 7.00
N LYS A 96 -29.42 -18.84 6.07
CA LYS A 96 -30.36 -19.96 6.32
C LYS A 96 -29.83 -20.91 7.39
N ILE A 97 -28.51 -21.05 7.49
CA ILE A 97 -27.85 -21.90 8.49
C ILE A 97 -27.82 -21.16 9.84
N THR A 98 -27.32 -19.91 9.87
CA THR A 98 -27.16 -19.17 11.13
C THR A 98 -28.49 -18.87 11.83
N LYS A 99 -29.56 -18.63 11.05
CA LYS A 99 -30.93 -18.44 11.59
C LYS A 99 -31.44 -19.65 12.38
N LYS A 100 -31.04 -20.88 12.03
CA LYS A 100 -31.44 -22.08 12.81
C LYS A 100 -30.92 -22.07 14.24
N PHE A 101 -29.86 -21.31 14.49
CA PHE A 101 -29.22 -21.17 15.79
C PHE A 101 -29.46 -19.79 16.43
N ASN A 102 -30.35 -18.97 15.87
CA ASN A 102 -30.57 -17.58 16.29
C ASN A 102 -29.29 -16.72 16.28
N LEU A 103 -28.38 -16.98 15.33
CA LEU A 103 -27.11 -16.26 15.20
C LEU A 103 -27.15 -15.28 14.01
N PRO A 104 -26.54 -14.08 14.16
CA PRO A 104 -26.37 -13.17 13.04
C PRO A 104 -25.37 -13.71 12.03
N THR A 105 -25.47 -13.30 10.76
CA THR A 105 -24.61 -13.79 9.67
C THR A 105 -23.13 -13.47 9.86
N ASN A 106 -22.81 -12.44 10.64
CA ASN A 106 -21.45 -12.01 10.97
C ASN A 106 -20.95 -12.55 12.33
N CYS A 107 -21.66 -13.48 12.98
CA CYS A 107 -21.31 -13.97 14.32
C CYS A 107 -19.87 -14.52 14.39
N GLY A 108 -19.41 -15.20 13.35
CA GLY A 108 -18.06 -15.76 13.28
C GLY A 108 -16.98 -14.68 13.34
N ARG A 109 -17.21 -13.51 12.72
CA ARG A 109 -16.27 -12.38 12.76
C ARG A 109 -16.14 -11.81 14.17
N HIS A 110 -17.25 -11.61 14.86
CA HIS A 110 -17.25 -11.13 16.25
C HIS A 110 -16.63 -12.14 17.21
N PHE A 111 -16.87 -13.44 16.99
CA PHE A 111 -16.24 -14.50 17.77
C PHE A 111 -14.71 -14.49 17.61
N LEU A 112 -14.21 -14.34 16.39
CA LEU A 112 -12.76 -14.26 16.13
C LEU A 112 -12.14 -13.00 16.75
N ASP A 113 -12.78 -11.83 16.63
CA ASP A 113 -12.30 -10.60 17.27
C ASP A 113 -12.21 -10.76 18.79
N TYR A 114 -13.27 -11.27 19.44
CA TYR A 114 -13.25 -11.58 20.87
C TYR A 114 -12.12 -12.55 21.22
N LEU A 115 -12.01 -13.67 20.50
CA LEU A 115 -10.99 -14.68 20.74
C LEU A 115 -9.57 -14.11 20.66
N PHE A 116 -9.27 -13.31 19.64
CA PHE A 116 -7.95 -12.71 19.50
C PHE A 116 -7.62 -11.74 20.63
N ARG A 117 -8.59 -10.95 21.09
CA ARG A 117 -8.40 -10.05 22.24
C ARG A 117 -8.14 -10.80 23.53
N GLU A 118 -8.89 -11.87 23.79
CA GLU A 118 -8.69 -12.73 24.97
C GLU A 118 -7.29 -13.38 24.98
N GLN A 119 -6.76 -13.68 23.80
CA GLN A 119 -5.41 -14.23 23.62
C GLN A 119 -4.31 -13.17 23.62
N GLY A 120 -4.64 -11.90 23.91
CA GLY A 120 -3.67 -10.81 24.02
C GLY A 120 -3.05 -10.38 22.70
N LEU A 121 -3.68 -10.70 21.56
CA LEU A 121 -3.21 -10.18 20.28
C LEU A 121 -3.48 -8.67 20.20
N ASP A 122 -2.49 -7.92 19.72
CA ASP A 122 -2.66 -6.48 19.53
C ASP A 122 -3.69 -6.16 18.44
N SER A 123 -4.16 -4.92 18.46
CA SER A 123 -5.14 -4.44 17.50
C SER A 123 -4.65 -4.51 16.06
N ALA A 124 -3.36 -4.34 15.79
CA ALA A 124 -2.83 -4.37 14.43
C ALA A 124 -2.96 -5.76 13.80
N HIS A 125 -2.67 -6.83 14.56
CA HIS A 125 -2.87 -8.22 14.09
C HIS A 125 -4.34 -8.50 13.78
N ILE A 126 -5.24 -8.07 14.66
CA ILE A 126 -6.69 -8.26 14.48
C ILE A 126 -7.19 -7.52 13.23
N MET A 127 -6.80 -6.26 13.10
CA MET A 127 -7.16 -5.38 11.99
C MET A 127 -6.64 -5.91 10.65
N ALA A 128 -5.41 -6.43 10.62
CA ALA A 128 -4.82 -7.07 9.44
C ALA A 128 -5.68 -8.23 8.91
N ILE A 129 -6.11 -9.13 9.79
CA ILE A 129 -6.94 -10.29 9.41
C ILE A 129 -8.39 -9.88 9.10
N ALA A 130 -8.91 -8.89 9.82
CA ALA A 130 -10.26 -8.37 9.63
C ALA A 130 -10.44 -7.58 8.32
N GLY A 131 -9.33 -7.23 7.64
CA GLY A 131 -9.35 -6.37 6.45
C GLY A 131 -9.73 -4.92 6.78
N HIS A 132 -9.44 -4.49 8.00
CA HIS A 132 -9.71 -3.14 8.48
C HIS A 132 -8.39 -2.39 8.59
N ALA A 133 -8.12 -1.48 7.67
CA ALA A 133 -6.95 -0.61 7.75
C ALA A 133 -7.37 0.80 7.34
N ASN A 134 -7.20 1.75 8.25
CA ASN A 134 -7.21 3.16 7.87
C ASN A 134 -5.90 3.49 7.15
N LEU A 135 -5.87 4.63 6.47
CA LEU A 135 -4.64 5.16 5.89
C LEU A 135 -3.56 5.32 6.99
N GLY A 136 -2.36 4.83 6.72
CA GLY A 136 -1.25 4.76 7.68
C GLY A 136 -1.31 3.59 8.67
N GLN A 137 -2.34 2.73 8.60
CA GLN A 137 -2.50 1.54 9.44
C GLN A 137 -2.46 0.23 8.62
N GLU A 138 -1.97 0.30 7.38
CA GLU A 138 -1.85 -0.84 6.47
C GLU A 138 -0.81 -1.85 6.99
N ALA A 139 -1.29 -2.91 7.64
CA ALA A 139 -0.46 -3.92 8.28
C ALA A 139 0.60 -4.56 7.37
N PHE A 140 0.38 -4.65 6.06
CA PHE A 140 1.33 -5.21 5.09
C PHE A 140 1.68 -4.21 4.00
N GLY A 141 1.47 -2.92 4.25
CA GLY A 141 1.82 -1.85 3.32
C GLY A 141 3.32 -1.66 3.12
N THR A 142 3.69 -0.78 2.20
CA THR A 142 5.08 -0.55 1.74
C THR A 142 6.04 0.00 2.80
N ILE A 143 5.51 0.47 3.94
CA ILE A 143 6.29 0.96 5.08
C ILE A 143 6.10 0.11 6.34
N SER A 144 5.34 -0.99 6.25
CA SER A 144 5.06 -1.85 7.39
C SER A 144 6.24 -2.74 7.76
N LEU A 145 6.48 -2.88 9.05
CA LEU A 145 7.44 -3.85 9.60
C LEU A 145 6.78 -5.20 9.92
N MET A 146 5.47 -5.35 9.75
CA MET A 146 4.79 -6.61 10.03
C MET A 146 5.00 -7.62 8.90
N ASN A 147 5.12 -8.89 9.30
CA ASN A 147 5.28 -10.04 8.45
C ASN A 147 3.99 -10.87 8.45
N LEU A 148 3.43 -11.17 7.28
CA LEU A 148 2.16 -11.89 7.15
C LEU A 148 2.20 -13.26 7.84
N MET A 149 3.24 -14.07 7.61
CA MET A 149 3.33 -15.40 8.20
C MET A 149 3.37 -15.36 9.72
N GLN A 150 4.07 -14.38 10.31
CA GLN A 150 4.08 -14.21 11.77
C GLN A 150 2.68 -13.87 12.31
N VAL A 151 1.94 -13.00 11.62
CA VAL A 151 0.55 -12.66 11.99
C VAL A 151 -0.35 -13.89 11.84
N ALA A 152 -0.24 -14.59 10.71
CA ALA A 152 -1.00 -15.79 10.40
C ALA A 152 -0.74 -16.90 11.43
N ASP A 153 0.51 -17.12 11.83
CA ASP A 153 0.86 -18.16 12.82
C ASP A 153 0.28 -17.85 14.20
N LYS A 154 0.39 -16.60 14.68
CA LYS A 154 -0.17 -16.18 15.98
C LYS A 154 -1.70 -16.31 16.02
N THR A 155 -2.36 -15.78 15.00
CA THR A 155 -3.83 -15.82 14.91
C THR A 155 -4.35 -17.24 14.70
N ARG A 156 -3.66 -18.06 13.90
CA ARG A 156 -3.97 -19.49 13.76
C ARG A 156 -3.82 -20.24 15.08
N ALA A 157 -2.74 -20.01 15.82
CA ALA A 157 -2.52 -20.64 17.13
C ALA A 157 -3.67 -20.33 18.10
N ALA A 158 -4.10 -19.07 18.18
CA ALA A 158 -5.26 -18.66 18.99
C ALA A 158 -6.55 -19.40 18.60
N ILE A 159 -6.79 -19.61 17.29
CA ILE A 159 -7.96 -20.36 16.82
C ILE A 159 -7.82 -21.85 17.14
N ASP A 160 -6.66 -22.45 16.87
CA ASP A 160 -6.42 -23.87 17.09
C ASP A 160 -6.54 -24.24 18.59
N GLU A 161 -6.06 -23.39 19.49
CA GLU A 161 -6.24 -23.55 20.94
C GLU A 161 -7.73 -23.50 21.33
N SER A 162 -8.46 -22.51 20.80
CA SER A 162 -9.90 -22.36 21.04
C SER A 162 -10.72 -23.55 20.54
N VAL A 163 -10.32 -24.11 19.39
CA VAL A 163 -10.91 -25.31 18.79
C VAL A 163 -10.62 -26.55 19.63
N ALA A 164 -9.37 -26.72 20.08
CA ALA A 164 -8.97 -27.83 20.94
C ALA A 164 -9.73 -27.80 22.28
N PHE A 165 -9.85 -26.63 22.90
CA PHE A 165 -10.63 -26.43 24.13
C PHE A 165 -12.10 -26.83 23.98
N ARG A 166 -12.70 -26.57 22.81
CA ARG A 166 -14.11 -26.90 22.51
C ARG A 166 -14.33 -28.32 22.02
N ASN A 167 -13.26 -29.10 21.84
CA ASN A 167 -13.31 -30.48 21.36
C ASN A 167 -14.17 -30.64 20.09
N LEU A 168 -13.98 -29.74 19.11
CA LEU A 168 -14.74 -29.80 17.86
C LEU A 168 -14.37 -31.06 17.07
N ALA A 169 -15.38 -31.66 16.43
CA ALA A 169 -15.21 -32.91 15.71
C ALA A 169 -14.28 -32.77 14.49
N ALA A 170 -13.33 -33.70 14.39
CA ALA A 170 -12.52 -33.90 13.20
C ALA A 170 -13.39 -34.35 12.00
N PRO A 171 -12.98 -34.06 10.76
CA PRO A 171 -13.69 -34.53 9.58
C PRO A 171 -13.70 -36.08 9.51
N PRO A 172 -14.77 -36.69 8.99
CA PRO A 172 -14.81 -38.12 8.73
C PRO A 172 -13.75 -38.53 7.70
N LYS A 173 -13.28 -39.78 7.80
CA LYS A 173 -12.39 -40.37 6.78
C LYS A 173 -13.20 -40.70 5.53
N PHE A 174 -12.72 -40.23 4.38
CA PHE A 174 -13.34 -40.45 3.08
C PHE A 174 -12.25 -40.68 2.03
N ASN A 175 -12.39 -41.75 1.25
CA ASN A 175 -11.49 -42.10 0.15
C ASN A 175 -12.28 -42.00 -1.16
N PRO A 176 -12.09 -40.94 -1.96
CA PRO A 176 -12.82 -40.77 -3.21
C PRO A 176 -12.34 -41.77 -4.26
N ARG A 177 -13.22 -42.11 -5.21
CA ARG A 177 -12.79 -42.72 -6.47
C ARG A 177 -12.17 -41.63 -7.33
N GLN A 178 -10.94 -41.85 -7.79
CA GLN A 178 -10.26 -40.93 -8.69
C GLN A 178 -10.78 -41.11 -10.12
N TYR A 179 -10.87 -40.00 -10.84
CA TYR A 179 -11.22 -39.97 -12.25
C TYR A 179 -10.30 -38.99 -12.96
N ASP A 180 -9.58 -39.51 -13.96
CA ASP A 180 -8.75 -38.70 -14.80
C ASP A 180 -9.62 -37.92 -15.79
N CYS A 181 -9.47 -36.61 -15.78
CA CYS A 181 -10.14 -35.69 -16.68
C CYS A 181 -9.20 -35.17 -17.78
N SER A 182 -8.01 -35.77 -17.95
CA SER A 182 -7.05 -35.42 -19.01
C SER A 182 -7.66 -35.34 -20.41
N ASP A 183 -8.67 -36.17 -20.67
CA ASP A 183 -9.34 -36.25 -21.98
C ASP A 183 -10.34 -35.12 -22.23
N LEU A 184 -10.68 -34.35 -21.20
CA LEU A 184 -11.63 -33.25 -21.28
C LEU A 184 -10.94 -31.96 -21.74
N ARG A 185 -10.84 -31.79 -23.06
CA ARG A 185 -10.40 -30.52 -23.68
C ARG A 185 -11.55 -29.54 -23.76
N PHE A 186 -11.46 -28.42 -23.06
CA PHE A 186 -12.45 -27.35 -23.13
C PHE A 186 -11.79 -26.00 -23.47
N PRO A 187 -12.50 -25.13 -24.20
CA PRO A 187 -11.96 -23.84 -24.62
C PRO A 187 -11.65 -22.97 -23.41
N ARG A 188 -10.47 -22.34 -23.42
CA ARG A 188 -10.08 -21.32 -22.45
C ARG A 188 -11.06 -20.14 -22.56
N THR A 189 -11.98 -20.01 -21.61
CA THR A 189 -12.78 -18.79 -21.50
C THR A 189 -12.01 -17.81 -20.63
N GLN A 190 -11.49 -16.74 -21.25
CA GLN A 190 -10.90 -15.64 -20.50
C GLN A 190 -12.00 -15.04 -19.61
N PHE A 191 -11.76 -15.01 -18.30
CA PHE A 191 -12.59 -14.22 -17.42
C PHE A 191 -12.48 -12.77 -17.88
N LYS A 192 -13.62 -12.10 -18.15
CA LYS A 192 -13.63 -10.64 -18.03
C LYS A 192 -13.27 -10.37 -16.57
N ASN A 193 -12.27 -9.53 -16.32
CA ASN A 193 -12.03 -8.96 -15.00
C ASN A 193 -13.38 -8.44 -14.46
N LEU A 194 -14.09 -9.25 -13.66
CA LEU A 194 -15.31 -8.80 -12.94
C LEU A 194 -14.94 -7.69 -11.95
N LEU A 195 -13.65 -7.57 -11.70
CA LEU A 195 -12.95 -6.54 -10.96
C LEU A 195 -12.69 -5.28 -11.80
N ALA A 196 -13.66 -4.76 -12.57
CA ALA A 196 -13.49 -3.49 -13.28
C ALA A 196 -13.02 -2.37 -12.33
N ASP A 197 -11.94 -1.65 -12.66
CA ASP A 197 -11.32 -0.58 -11.86
C ASP A 197 -12.25 0.59 -11.53
N GLU A 198 -13.46 0.61 -12.10
CA GLU A 198 -14.43 1.71 -12.06
C GLU A 198 -14.89 2.13 -10.66
N TYR A 199 -14.75 1.27 -9.64
CA TYR A 199 -15.14 1.56 -8.26
C TYR A 199 -13.97 1.74 -7.29
N LEU A 200 -12.73 1.69 -7.79
CA LEU A 200 -11.55 1.79 -6.95
C LEU A 200 -11.24 3.28 -6.72
N ILE A 201 -11.48 3.75 -5.49
CA ILE A 201 -11.00 5.06 -5.06
C ILE A 201 -9.48 4.95 -4.97
N LYS A 202 -8.78 5.42 -6.01
CA LYS A 202 -7.33 5.56 -6.01
C LYS A 202 -6.98 6.76 -5.11
N ASP A 203 -6.93 6.52 -3.80
CA ASP A 203 -6.29 7.46 -2.89
C ASP A 203 -4.77 7.28 -3.05
N PRO A 204 -4.03 8.28 -3.54
CA PRO A 204 -2.59 8.17 -3.73
C PRO A 204 -1.82 7.95 -2.41
N ARG A 205 -2.47 8.16 -1.26
CA ARG A 205 -1.90 7.92 0.07
C ARG A 205 -2.13 6.49 0.57
N SER A 206 -3.06 5.74 -0.03
CA SER A 206 -3.27 4.34 0.32
C SER A 206 -2.05 3.54 -0.09
N ALA A 207 -1.55 2.68 0.79
CA ALA A 207 -0.58 1.68 0.37
C ALA A 207 -1.16 0.84 -0.77
N GLN A 208 -0.30 0.37 -1.68
CA GLN A 208 -0.69 -0.63 -2.66
C GLN A 208 -0.94 -1.96 -1.96
N CYS A 209 -1.91 -2.74 -2.46
CA CYS A 209 -2.11 -4.08 -1.95
C CYS A 209 -0.90 -4.96 -2.30
N PRO A 210 -0.23 -5.59 -1.31
CA PRO A 210 0.95 -6.43 -1.57
C PRO A 210 0.59 -7.78 -2.20
N PHE A 211 -0.71 -8.07 -2.34
CA PHE A 211 -1.26 -9.32 -2.86
C PHE A 211 -2.03 -9.10 -4.16
N ASN A 212 -1.99 -10.09 -5.02
CA ASN A 212 -2.79 -10.19 -6.24
C ASN A 212 -3.57 -11.53 -6.25
N GLU A 213 -4.44 -11.73 -7.22
CA GLU A 213 -5.27 -12.95 -7.33
C GLU A 213 -4.45 -14.22 -7.57
N GLU A 214 -3.22 -14.07 -8.03
CA GLU A 214 -2.32 -15.16 -8.37
C GLU A 214 -1.33 -15.45 -7.25
N THR A 215 -1.33 -14.68 -6.15
CA THR A 215 -0.24 -14.72 -5.15
C THR A 215 -0.02 -16.13 -4.59
N LEU A 216 -1.08 -16.85 -4.23
CA LEU A 216 -0.96 -18.24 -3.74
C LEU A 216 -0.54 -19.22 -4.85
N GLU A 217 -0.94 -18.98 -6.09
CA GLU A 217 -0.56 -19.80 -7.24
C GLU A 217 0.92 -19.57 -7.60
N SER A 218 1.36 -18.32 -7.70
CA SER A 218 2.75 -17.93 -7.90
C SER A 218 3.65 -18.46 -6.79
N LEU A 219 3.19 -18.45 -5.54
CA LEU A 219 3.95 -19.01 -4.42
C LEU A 219 4.16 -20.52 -4.55
N ASN A 220 3.15 -21.26 -5.01
CA ASN A 220 3.27 -22.69 -5.31
C ASN A 220 4.14 -22.96 -6.54
N ALA A 221 4.15 -22.06 -7.53
CA ALA A 221 5.02 -22.17 -8.69
C ALA A 221 6.51 -22.00 -8.33
N LEU A 222 6.84 -21.26 -7.26
CA LEU A 222 8.23 -21.09 -6.81
C LEU A 222 8.92 -22.43 -6.50
N THR A 223 8.22 -23.34 -5.82
CA THR A 223 8.74 -24.69 -5.53
C THR A 223 9.03 -25.44 -6.82
N LYS A 224 8.12 -25.36 -7.81
CA LYS A 224 8.29 -26.01 -9.11
C LYS A 224 9.46 -25.44 -9.90
N HIS A 225 9.61 -24.11 -9.91
CA HIS A 225 10.76 -23.43 -10.52
C HIS A 225 12.07 -23.90 -9.91
N THR A 226 12.13 -23.99 -8.58
CA THR A 226 13.32 -24.46 -7.86
C THR A 226 13.64 -25.93 -8.17
N GLU A 227 12.62 -26.81 -8.20
CA GLU A 227 12.78 -28.23 -8.54
C GLU A 227 13.21 -28.41 -10.00
N GLN A 228 12.59 -27.68 -10.92
CA GLN A 228 12.91 -27.72 -12.34
C GLN A 228 14.35 -27.29 -12.59
N TRP A 229 14.79 -26.21 -11.96
CA TRP A 229 16.17 -25.76 -12.07
C TRP A 229 17.17 -26.82 -11.55
N ARG A 230 16.88 -27.43 -10.40
CA ARG A 230 17.74 -28.49 -9.82
C ARG A 230 17.85 -29.75 -10.66
N ILE A 231 16.82 -30.09 -11.44
CA ILE A 231 16.79 -31.30 -12.28
C ILE A 231 17.43 -31.04 -13.65
N THR A 232 17.57 -29.78 -14.04
CA THR A 232 18.15 -29.41 -15.33
C THR A 232 19.63 -29.78 -15.35
N ASN A 233 19.95 -30.90 -15.99
CA ASN A 233 21.32 -31.30 -16.28
C ASN A 233 21.67 -30.80 -17.68
N GLY A 234 22.68 -29.95 -17.80
CA GLY A 234 23.06 -29.37 -19.07
C GLY A 234 24.24 -28.40 -18.98
N GLU A 235 24.56 -27.80 -20.12
CA GLU A 235 25.45 -26.64 -20.19
C GLU A 235 24.80 -25.47 -19.43
N ILE A 236 25.63 -24.68 -18.76
CA ILE A 236 25.16 -23.50 -18.02
C ILE A 236 24.64 -22.49 -19.04
N THR A 237 23.37 -22.11 -18.90
CA THR A 237 22.68 -21.18 -19.79
C THR A 237 22.38 -19.87 -19.09
N LEU A 238 21.99 -18.87 -19.87
CA LEU A 238 21.38 -17.65 -19.33
C LEU A 238 20.18 -17.93 -18.40
N ASP A 239 19.33 -18.90 -18.72
CA ASP A 239 18.16 -19.15 -17.88
C ASP A 239 18.61 -19.58 -16.47
N ASP A 240 19.78 -20.23 -16.31
CA ASP A 240 20.42 -20.52 -15.02
C ASP A 240 20.88 -19.26 -14.27
N LEU A 241 21.43 -18.27 -14.98
CA LEU A 241 21.79 -16.98 -14.38
C LEU A 241 20.55 -16.25 -13.86
N MET A 242 19.45 -16.30 -14.63
CA MET A 242 18.17 -15.73 -14.23
C MET A 242 17.60 -16.41 -12.99
N TYR A 243 17.67 -17.75 -12.94
CA TYR A 243 17.29 -18.50 -11.75
C TYR A 243 18.14 -18.12 -10.54
N ALA A 244 19.46 -18.04 -10.68
CA ALA A 244 20.34 -17.68 -9.58
C ALA A 244 20.03 -16.28 -9.04
N LEU A 245 19.90 -15.29 -9.92
CA LEU A 245 19.56 -13.91 -9.56
C LEU A 245 18.20 -13.77 -8.87
N THR A 246 17.20 -14.51 -9.32
CA THR A 246 15.83 -14.40 -8.76
C THR A 246 15.63 -15.28 -7.53
N LEU A 247 16.04 -16.56 -7.57
CA LEU A 247 15.82 -17.54 -6.51
C LEU A 247 16.84 -17.43 -5.36
N ILE A 248 18.11 -17.14 -5.67
CA ILE A 248 19.18 -17.08 -4.66
C ILE A 248 19.37 -15.64 -4.18
N ASP A 249 19.53 -14.71 -5.11
CA ASP A 249 19.82 -13.31 -4.77
C ASP A 249 18.54 -12.49 -4.49
N GLY A 250 17.36 -13.09 -4.71
CA GLY A 250 16.08 -12.55 -4.29
C GLY A 250 15.54 -11.40 -5.14
N ILE A 251 16.02 -11.24 -6.37
CA ILE A 251 15.54 -10.19 -7.27
C ILE A 251 14.10 -10.50 -7.71
N ALA A 252 13.17 -9.59 -7.41
CA ALA A 252 11.75 -9.73 -7.75
C ALA A 252 11.19 -8.55 -8.56
N SER A 253 12.06 -7.77 -9.18
CA SER A 253 11.69 -6.66 -10.07
C SER A 253 12.35 -6.86 -11.43
N GLU A 254 11.56 -6.70 -12.50
CA GLU A 254 12.04 -6.78 -13.88
C GLU A 254 13.10 -5.71 -14.17
N ASP A 255 12.84 -4.47 -13.74
CA ASP A 255 13.76 -3.34 -13.91
C ASP A 255 15.10 -3.60 -13.21
N GLU A 256 15.05 -4.17 -12.01
CA GLU A 256 16.23 -4.51 -11.23
C GLU A 256 17.02 -5.66 -11.86
N LEU A 257 16.32 -6.70 -12.32
CA LEU A 257 16.93 -7.85 -12.97
C LEU A 257 17.67 -7.45 -14.24
N LEU A 258 17.05 -6.63 -15.10
CA LEU A 258 17.69 -6.10 -16.30
C LEU A 258 18.92 -5.25 -15.97
N ALA A 259 18.83 -4.42 -14.92
CA ALA A 259 19.95 -3.60 -14.49
C ALA A 259 21.11 -4.44 -13.94
N VAL A 260 20.84 -5.48 -13.15
CA VAL A 260 21.88 -6.40 -12.65
C VAL A 260 22.53 -7.16 -13.78
N LEU A 261 21.75 -7.71 -14.71
CA LEU A 261 22.31 -8.41 -15.87
C LEU A 261 23.23 -7.50 -16.67
N SER A 262 22.83 -6.24 -16.90
CA SER A 262 23.69 -5.28 -17.60
C SER A 262 25.01 -5.06 -16.87
N GLN A 263 24.99 -4.97 -15.54
CA GLN A 263 26.20 -4.79 -14.73
C GLN A 263 27.08 -6.05 -14.65
N ILE A 264 26.49 -7.25 -14.66
CA ILE A 264 27.26 -8.50 -14.73
C ILE A 264 28.03 -8.62 -16.05
N ILE A 265 27.45 -8.14 -17.15
CA ILE A 265 28.07 -8.25 -18.49
C ILE A 265 29.11 -7.16 -18.73
N GLU A 266 28.76 -5.92 -18.41
CA GLU A 266 29.50 -4.73 -18.87
C GLU A 266 30.01 -3.87 -17.71
N GLY A 267 29.54 -4.13 -16.49
CA GLY A 267 29.75 -3.28 -15.33
C GLY A 267 30.81 -3.81 -14.36
N GLU A 268 30.75 -3.26 -13.15
CA GLU A 268 31.68 -3.57 -12.08
C GLU A 268 31.00 -4.43 -11.01
N ILE A 269 31.69 -5.50 -10.60
CA ILE A 269 31.31 -6.32 -9.46
C ILE A 269 32.27 -5.98 -8.32
N TYR A 270 31.71 -5.44 -7.24
CA TYR A 270 32.47 -5.01 -6.09
C TYR A 270 32.62 -6.14 -5.07
N VAL A 271 33.73 -6.12 -4.33
CA VAL A 271 34.01 -7.07 -3.25
C VAL A 271 34.17 -6.32 -1.94
N LEU A 272 33.40 -6.71 -0.92
CA LEU A 272 33.51 -6.20 0.45
C LEU A 272 33.36 -7.35 1.43
N ASP A 273 34.38 -7.59 2.27
CA ASP A 273 34.39 -8.63 3.31
C ASP A 273 33.97 -10.02 2.79
N GLU A 274 34.60 -10.48 1.70
CA GLU A 274 34.31 -11.77 1.03
C GLU A 274 32.90 -11.88 0.42
N ARG A 275 32.15 -10.77 0.39
CA ARG A 275 30.84 -10.69 -0.25
C ARG A 275 30.93 -9.86 -1.52
N PHE A 276 30.07 -10.20 -2.47
CA PHE A 276 30.03 -9.57 -3.77
C PHE A 276 28.75 -8.76 -3.90
N PHE A 277 28.85 -7.57 -4.48
CA PHE A 277 27.68 -6.77 -4.77
C PHE A 277 27.84 -6.01 -6.07
N ILE A 278 26.70 -5.60 -6.62
CA ILE A 278 26.60 -4.72 -7.77
C ILE A 278 25.77 -3.52 -7.36
N ASP A 279 26.21 -2.33 -7.77
CA ASP A 279 25.39 -1.13 -7.70
C ASP A 279 24.72 -0.94 -9.08
N THR A 280 23.39 -1.07 -9.10
CA THR A 280 22.57 -0.85 -10.29
C THR A 280 22.00 0.55 -10.29
N VAL A 281 21.71 1.12 -11.47
CA VAL A 281 21.01 2.39 -11.60
C VAL A 281 19.86 2.19 -12.57
N SER A 282 18.63 2.40 -12.10
CA SER A 282 17.44 2.38 -12.96
C SER A 282 16.62 3.65 -12.78
N LYS A 283 15.95 4.07 -13.85
CA LYS A 283 15.11 5.28 -13.84
C LYS A 283 14.01 5.22 -12.78
N LYS A 284 13.47 4.02 -12.53
CA LYS A 284 12.36 3.81 -11.58
C LYS A 284 12.84 3.61 -10.15
N LEU A 285 13.96 2.92 -9.96
CA LEU A 285 14.40 2.45 -8.64
C LEU A 285 15.52 3.31 -8.02
N GLY A 286 16.12 4.19 -8.83
CA GLY A 286 17.34 4.91 -8.47
C GLY A 286 18.55 4.00 -8.47
N VAL A 287 19.56 4.36 -7.68
CA VAL A 287 20.72 3.48 -7.44
C VAL A 287 20.30 2.37 -6.47
N ARG A 288 20.67 1.11 -6.69
CA ARG A 288 20.43 0.01 -5.74
C ARG A 288 21.64 -0.88 -5.60
N ARG A 289 22.00 -1.19 -4.35
CA ARG A 289 23.01 -2.20 -4.04
C ARG A 289 22.37 -3.57 -3.93
N ILE A 290 22.87 -4.51 -4.73
CA ILE A 290 22.36 -5.88 -4.79
C ILE A 290 23.52 -6.80 -4.46
N TRP A 291 23.35 -7.56 -3.38
CA TRP A 291 24.31 -8.58 -3.00
C TRP A 291 24.13 -9.79 -3.91
N ILE A 292 25.23 -10.25 -4.49
CA ILE A 292 25.23 -11.37 -5.44
C ILE A 292 25.92 -12.55 -4.78
N SER A 293 25.26 -13.70 -4.83
CA SER A 293 25.81 -14.94 -4.29
C SER A 293 26.98 -15.42 -5.13
N PHE A 294 27.88 -16.16 -4.47
CA PHE A 294 28.99 -16.82 -5.16
C PHE A 294 28.51 -17.77 -6.27
N THR A 295 27.36 -18.43 -6.08
CA THR A 295 26.74 -19.27 -7.09
C THR A 295 26.39 -18.49 -8.36
N THR A 296 25.75 -17.33 -8.22
CA THR A 296 25.44 -16.45 -9.36
C THR A 296 26.70 -16.02 -10.11
N LEU A 297 27.78 -15.71 -9.38
CA LEU A 297 29.05 -15.34 -10.00
C LEU A 297 29.71 -16.48 -10.79
N LEU A 298 29.69 -17.70 -10.24
CA LEU A 298 30.20 -18.88 -10.96
C LEU A 298 29.43 -19.12 -12.26
N ILE A 299 28.10 -18.98 -12.22
CA ILE A 299 27.25 -19.11 -13.40
C ILE A 299 27.55 -18.00 -14.41
N ALA A 300 27.66 -16.75 -13.96
CA ALA A 300 28.00 -15.61 -14.81
C ALA A 300 29.36 -15.80 -15.50
N ALA A 301 30.38 -16.25 -14.75
CA ALA A 301 31.71 -16.53 -15.30
C ALA A 301 31.67 -17.62 -16.37
N ALA A 302 30.94 -18.70 -16.14
CA ALA A 302 30.80 -19.79 -17.11
C ALA A 302 30.14 -19.32 -18.43
N ILE A 303 29.13 -18.45 -18.36
CA ILE A 303 28.47 -17.87 -19.55
C ILE A 303 29.44 -16.97 -20.34
N VAL A 304 30.25 -16.18 -19.64
CA VAL A 304 31.26 -15.33 -20.28
C VAL A 304 32.34 -16.17 -20.95
N GLU A 305 32.83 -17.23 -20.29
CA GLU A 305 33.81 -18.17 -20.84
C GLU A 305 33.28 -18.91 -22.08
N ALA A 306 31.98 -19.24 -22.11
CA ALA A 306 31.31 -19.83 -23.27
C ALA A 306 31.16 -18.86 -24.46
N GLY A 307 31.52 -17.58 -24.29
CA GLY A 307 31.41 -16.56 -25.35
C GLY A 307 30.00 -16.05 -25.59
N GLU A 308 29.06 -16.32 -24.68
CA GLU A 308 27.65 -15.96 -24.84
C GLU A 308 27.31 -14.52 -24.43
N ALA A 309 28.26 -13.78 -23.84
CA ALA A 309 28.05 -12.41 -23.36
C ALA A 309 27.49 -11.45 -24.43
N ASN A 310 27.94 -11.58 -25.68
CA ASN A 310 27.43 -10.75 -26.78
C ASN A 310 25.99 -11.12 -27.18
N ALA A 311 25.66 -12.41 -27.18
CA ALA A 311 24.29 -12.88 -27.43
C ALA A 311 23.35 -12.42 -26.30
N LEU A 312 23.87 -12.37 -25.08
CA LEU A 312 23.16 -11.89 -23.91
C LEU A 312 22.78 -10.42 -24.06
N ARG A 313 23.77 -9.57 -24.38
CA ARG A 313 23.59 -8.14 -24.63
C ARG A 313 22.50 -7.83 -25.65
N LEU A 314 22.51 -8.55 -26.78
CA LEU A 314 21.52 -8.36 -27.86
C LEU A 314 20.11 -8.81 -27.48
N ASN A 315 19.98 -9.68 -26.46
CA ASN A 315 18.71 -10.28 -26.08
C ASN A 315 18.15 -9.76 -24.74
N LEU A 316 18.86 -8.91 -23.98
CA LEU A 316 18.40 -8.38 -22.69
C LEU A 316 16.93 -7.95 -22.68
N ASN A 317 16.53 -7.13 -23.65
CA ASN A 317 15.14 -6.63 -23.74
C ASN A 317 14.12 -7.72 -24.14
N LYS A 318 14.55 -8.82 -24.76
CA LYS A 318 13.68 -9.96 -25.12
C LYS A 318 13.54 -10.95 -23.98
N ILE A 319 14.54 -11.02 -23.10
CA ILE A 319 14.57 -11.92 -21.95
C ILE A 319 13.40 -11.59 -21.02
N SER A 320 13.18 -10.32 -20.72
CA SER A 320 12.12 -9.92 -19.79
C SER A 320 10.69 -10.14 -20.33
N ALA A 321 10.55 -10.18 -21.66
CA ALA A 321 9.29 -10.50 -22.33
C ALA A 321 8.94 -12.00 -22.34
N LYS A 322 9.85 -12.90 -21.94
CA LYS A 322 9.54 -14.33 -21.87
C LYS A 322 8.57 -14.58 -20.70
N ALA A 323 7.43 -15.19 -21.00
CA ALA A 323 6.40 -15.55 -20.01
C ALA A 323 6.95 -16.38 -18.83
N PHE A 324 7.96 -17.21 -19.10
CA PHE A 324 8.65 -17.99 -18.07
C PHE A 324 9.33 -17.10 -17.01
N HIS A 325 10.08 -16.07 -17.41
CA HIS A 325 10.75 -15.17 -16.47
C HIS A 325 9.77 -14.31 -15.67
N GLN A 326 8.69 -13.87 -16.32
CA GLN A 326 7.61 -13.16 -15.63
C GLN A 326 7.00 -14.02 -14.52
N SER A 327 6.75 -15.31 -14.81
CA SER A 327 6.26 -16.25 -13.80
C SER A 327 7.25 -16.43 -12.65
N LEU A 328 8.55 -16.53 -12.93
CA LEU A 328 9.60 -16.67 -11.93
C LEU A 328 9.68 -15.43 -11.01
N ILE A 329 9.73 -14.23 -11.59
CA ILE A 329 9.73 -12.96 -10.85
C ILE A 329 8.47 -12.83 -9.98
N GLN A 330 7.30 -13.15 -10.53
CA GLN A 330 6.03 -13.14 -9.78
C GLN A 330 6.03 -14.13 -8.62
N SER A 331 6.62 -15.31 -8.81
CA SER A 331 6.77 -16.33 -7.76
C SER A 331 7.65 -15.84 -6.61
N VAL A 332 8.78 -15.19 -6.91
CA VAL A 332 9.67 -14.60 -5.90
C VAL A 332 8.99 -13.40 -5.22
N ALA A 333 8.32 -12.52 -5.98
CA ALA A 333 7.55 -11.40 -5.42
C ALA A 333 6.46 -11.87 -4.45
N ALA A 334 5.70 -12.90 -4.83
CA ALA A 334 4.69 -13.52 -3.97
C ALA A 334 5.31 -14.11 -2.69
N HIS A 335 6.50 -14.71 -2.79
CA HIS A 335 7.23 -15.19 -1.63
C HIS A 335 7.58 -14.06 -0.66
N TYR A 336 8.15 -12.96 -1.15
CA TYR A 336 8.46 -11.82 -0.29
C TYR A 336 7.21 -11.17 0.31
N SER A 337 6.10 -11.05 -0.44
CA SER A 337 4.83 -10.55 0.10
C SER A 337 4.28 -11.40 1.25
N VAL A 338 4.60 -12.69 1.30
CA VAL A 338 4.12 -13.60 2.35
C VAL A 338 5.12 -13.72 3.50
N TYR A 339 6.41 -13.84 3.21
CA TYR A 339 7.43 -14.22 4.19
C TYR A 339 8.29 -13.07 4.69
N ALA A 340 8.22 -11.88 4.07
CA ALA A 340 9.01 -10.72 4.48
C ALA A 340 8.12 -9.63 5.12
N PRO A 341 8.71 -8.74 5.94
CA PRO A 341 8.05 -7.50 6.34
C PRO A 341 7.59 -6.69 5.12
N GLY A 342 6.46 -5.98 5.23
CA GLY A 342 5.88 -5.18 4.14
C GLY A 342 6.88 -4.25 3.46
N MET A 343 7.71 -3.55 4.24
CA MET A 343 8.75 -2.66 3.74
C MET A 343 9.83 -3.39 2.93
N LEU A 344 10.28 -4.55 3.40
CA LEU A 344 11.25 -5.36 2.67
C LEU A 344 10.64 -5.94 1.39
N SER A 345 9.40 -6.44 1.47
CA SER A 345 8.67 -6.91 0.30
C SER A 345 8.53 -5.83 -0.76
N ALA A 346 8.11 -4.62 -0.38
CA ALA A 346 7.95 -3.51 -1.29
C ALA A 346 9.29 -3.05 -1.91
N TRP A 347 10.38 -3.09 -1.13
CA TRP A 347 11.71 -2.83 -1.66
C TRP A 347 12.11 -3.86 -2.72
N VAL A 348 12.00 -5.16 -2.41
CA VAL A 348 12.33 -6.26 -3.34
C VAL A 348 11.48 -6.25 -4.62
N ARG A 349 10.20 -5.86 -4.50
CA ARG A 349 9.28 -5.73 -5.65
C ARG A 349 9.50 -4.46 -6.48
N GLY A 350 10.42 -3.58 -6.10
CA GLY A 350 10.68 -2.35 -6.83
C GLY A 350 9.58 -1.29 -6.67
N GLU A 351 8.81 -1.34 -5.58
CA GLU A 351 7.74 -0.39 -5.28
C GLU A 351 8.23 0.81 -4.46
N VAL A 352 9.34 0.64 -3.74
CA VAL A 352 9.99 1.70 -2.97
C VAL A 352 11.31 2.06 -3.64
N CYS A 353 11.51 3.35 -3.91
CA CYS A 353 12.78 3.86 -4.42
C CYS A 353 13.88 3.69 -3.36
N SER A 354 15.12 3.50 -3.81
CA SER A 354 16.23 3.39 -2.88
C SER A 354 16.66 4.75 -2.33
N ARG A 355 17.12 4.79 -1.08
CA ARG A 355 17.79 5.95 -0.45
C ARG A 355 19.05 6.41 -1.20
N THR A 356 19.64 5.56 -2.04
CA THR A 356 20.88 5.85 -2.79
C THR A 356 20.67 6.68 -4.05
N ALA A 357 19.49 7.27 -4.26
CA ALA A 357 19.29 8.29 -5.31
C ALA A 357 20.06 9.61 -5.06
N ARG A 358 20.68 9.77 -3.89
CA ARG A 358 21.40 10.98 -3.45
C ARG A 358 22.90 10.72 -3.30
N TYR A 359 23.71 11.63 -3.85
CA TYR A 359 25.18 11.57 -3.82
C TYR A 359 25.72 11.59 -2.38
N GLU A 360 24.99 12.22 -1.47
CA GLU A 360 25.24 12.31 -0.03
C GLU A 360 25.09 10.95 0.65
N THR A 361 24.10 10.14 0.26
CA THR A 361 23.90 8.79 0.80
C THR A 361 24.99 7.84 0.30
N VAL A 362 25.41 8.00 -0.97
CA VAL A 362 26.57 7.28 -1.54
C VAL A 362 27.84 7.66 -0.77
N ALA A 363 28.08 8.95 -0.52
CA ALA A 363 29.21 9.42 0.28
C ALA A 363 29.16 8.88 1.72
N ARG A 364 28.01 8.90 2.39
CA ARG A 364 27.84 8.35 3.75
C ARG A 364 28.23 6.87 3.81
N HIS A 365 27.84 6.10 2.80
CA HIS A 365 28.17 4.69 2.68
C HIS A 365 29.66 4.47 2.36
N TYR A 366 30.22 5.23 1.40
CA TYR A 366 31.62 5.12 0.99
C TYR A 366 32.60 5.53 2.10
N TYR A 367 32.23 6.50 2.95
CA TYR A 367 33.07 7.05 4.02
C TYR A 367 32.68 6.57 5.42
N ASN A 368 31.82 5.56 5.54
CA ASN A 368 31.38 4.96 6.81
C ASN A 368 30.99 6.02 7.88
N SER A 369 30.29 7.08 7.45
CA SER A 369 29.95 8.19 8.33
C SER A 369 28.76 7.80 9.20
N GLN A 370 29.01 7.54 10.49
CA GLN A 370 27.98 7.33 11.51
C GLN A 370 27.62 8.70 12.12
N GLU A 371 26.36 9.13 12.01
CA GLU A 371 25.89 10.29 12.78
C GLU A 371 25.21 9.87 14.08
N LYS A 372 25.48 10.64 15.14
CA LYS A 372 24.60 10.73 16.30
C LYS A 372 23.44 11.65 15.92
N SER A 373 22.22 11.15 16.08
CA SER A 373 21.01 11.94 15.88
C SER A 373 20.84 12.92 17.04
N ASP A 374 21.23 14.17 16.83
CA ASP A 374 20.77 15.28 17.68
C ASP A 374 19.54 15.89 16.99
N PHE A 375 18.35 15.50 17.47
CA PHE A 375 17.09 16.14 17.09
C PHE A 375 17.10 17.57 17.64
N GLY A 376 17.49 18.53 16.80
CA GLY A 376 17.34 19.95 17.11
C GLY A 376 15.87 20.34 17.16
N PHE A 377 15.36 20.68 18.35
CA PHE A 377 14.07 21.34 18.51
C PHE A 377 14.11 22.69 17.80
N VAL A 378 13.27 22.88 16.79
CA VAL A 378 13.02 24.20 16.19
C VAL A 378 12.15 24.99 17.16
N GLU A 379 12.70 26.04 17.77
CA GLU A 379 11.93 26.98 18.59
C GLU A 379 10.95 27.76 17.70
N SER A 380 9.65 27.65 17.99
CA SER A 380 8.62 28.44 17.33
C SER A 380 8.63 29.88 17.85
N LYS A 381 8.83 30.85 16.96
CA LYS A 381 8.69 32.27 17.27
C LYS A 381 7.22 32.61 17.50
N ARG A 382 6.83 32.97 18.73
CA ARG A 382 5.51 33.54 19.03
C ARG A 382 5.43 34.97 18.47
N ARG A 383 4.48 35.22 17.56
CA ARG A 383 4.05 36.57 17.13
C ARG A 383 2.97 37.13 18.08
N GLU A 384 2.96 38.44 18.24
CA GLU A 384 1.99 39.18 19.05
C GLU A 384 0.56 39.07 18.51
N VAL A 385 -0.42 38.96 19.41
CA VAL A 385 -1.85 38.79 19.11
C VAL A 385 -2.52 40.16 19.21
N LEU A 386 -3.16 40.61 18.13
CA LEU A 386 -4.04 41.81 18.11
C LEU A 386 -5.28 41.57 19.00
N LEU A 387 -5.72 42.62 19.71
CA LEU A 387 -6.67 42.52 20.83
C LEU A 387 -8.10 42.09 20.43
N ASP A 388 -8.51 42.29 19.17
CA ASP A 388 -9.91 42.12 18.74
C ASP A 388 -10.21 40.73 18.13
N ASP A 389 -9.26 40.13 17.39
CA ASP A 389 -9.34 38.71 16.97
C ASP A 389 -9.41 37.75 18.18
N TYR A 390 -8.90 38.17 19.33
CA TYR A 390 -8.94 37.40 20.56
C TYR A 390 -10.37 37.03 20.98
N LEU A 391 -11.36 37.93 20.77
CA LEU A 391 -12.73 37.67 21.18
C LEU A 391 -13.38 36.57 20.33
N ILE A 392 -13.14 36.57 19.02
CA ILE A 392 -13.63 35.52 18.11
C ILE A 392 -12.97 34.17 18.46
N ARG A 393 -11.64 34.17 18.65
CA ARG A 393 -10.91 32.95 19.09
C ARG A 393 -11.40 32.42 20.42
N LYS A 394 -11.70 33.30 21.37
CA LYS A 394 -12.22 32.93 22.68
C LYS A 394 -13.60 32.28 22.57
N ALA A 395 -14.49 32.83 21.75
CA ALA A 395 -15.81 32.25 21.48
C ALA A 395 -15.67 30.86 20.82
N ILE A 396 -14.83 30.74 19.79
CA ILE A 396 -14.54 29.46 19.12
C ILE A 396 -13.98 28.44 20.12
N ASN A 397 -12.99 28.81 20.93
CA ASN A 397 -12.37 27.91 21.89
C ASN A 397 -13.34 27.46 22.99
N ARG A 398 -14.21 28.34 23.48
CA ARG A 398 -15.29 27.96 24.41
C ARG A 398 -16.24 26.95 23.78
N SER A 399 -16.65 27.17 22.52
CA SER A 399 -17.51 26.23 21.81
C SER A 399 -16.87 24.85 21.59
N CYS A 400 -15.52 24.79 21.59
CA CYS A 400 -14.74 23.56 21.45
C CYS A 400 -14.42 22.88 22.80
N ASP A 401 -14.50 23.58 23.93
CA ASP A 401 -14.18 23.04 25.25
C ASP A 401 -15.26 22.04 25.70
N THR A 402 -14.88 20.76 25.72
CA THR A 402 -15.77 19.66 26.11
C THR A 402 -16.18 19.70 27.58
N ASN A 403 -15.44 20.42 28.44
CA ASN A 403 -15.75 20.53 29.87
C ASN A 403 -16.77 21.64 30.14
N GLN A 404 -16.78 22.70 29.31
CA GLN A 404 -17.69 23.85 29.47
C GLN A 404 -18.99 23.68 28.66
N ASN A 405 -18.95 22.93 27.55
CA ASN A 405 -20.08 22.76 26.64
C ASN A 405 -20.43 21.28 26.42
N LEU A 406 -21.11 20.66 27.40
CA LEU A 406 -21.58 19.27 27.40
C LEU A 406 -22.78 18.98 26.45
N GLY A 407 -23.02 19.83 25.44
CA GLY A 407 -24.13 19.71 24.49
C GLY A 407 -23.79 19.03 23.15
N THR A 408 -24.82 18.80 22.33
CA THR A 408 -24.67 18.36 20.93
C THR A 408 -23.94 19.42 20.09
N ASN A 409 -23.38 19.04 18.93
CA ASN A 409 -22.73 19.99 18.02
C ASN A 409 -23.67 21.15 17.62
N GLU A 410 -24.97 20.88 17.44
CA GLU A 410 -25.98 21.91 17.18
C GLU A 410 -26.08 22.94 18.31
N THR A 411 -26.04 22.48 19.57
CA THR A 411 -26.10 23.38 20.73
C THR A 411 -24.84 24.24 20.80
N ARG A 412 -23.67 23.65 20.54
CA ARG A 412 -22.38 24.36 20.50
C ARG A 412 -22.34 25.41 19.39
N LEU A 413 -22.85 25.08 18.20
CA LEU A 413 -22.93 26.01 17.08
C LEU A 413 -23.92 27.14 17.33
N LYS A 414 -25.03 26.87 18.01
CA LYS A 414 -25.98 27.91 18.43
C LYS A 414 -25.33 28.91 19.38
N HIS A 415 -24.65 28.44 20.43
CA HIS A 415 -23.93 29.31 21.36
C HIS A 415 -22.82 30.11 20.68
N LEU A 416 -22.05 29.47 19.78
CA LEU A 416 -21.05 30.17 18.98
C LEU A 416 -21.71 31.24 18.10
N SER A 417 -22.86 30.95 17.49
CA SER A 417 -23.60 31.94 16.68
C SER A 417 -24.03 33.14 17.51
N ASP A 418 -24.53 32.91 18.73
CA ASP A 418 -24.99 33.98 19.62
C ASP A 418 -23.81 34.89 20.03
N GLU A 419 -22.67 34.31 20.43
CA GLU A 419 -21.45 35.09 20.79
C GLU A 419 -20.88 35.86 19.58
N ILE A 420 -20.89 35.28 18.38
CA ILE A 420 -20.41 35.96 17.17
C ILE A 420 -21.38 37.08 16.73
N ASN A 421 -22.69 36.89 16.86
CA ASN A 421 -23.69 37.93 16.57
C ASN A 421 -23.53 39.12 17.50
N GLU A 422 -23.35 38.87 18.81
CA GLU A 422 -23.08 39.92 19.78
C GLU A 422 -21.83 40.74 19.41
N LEU A 423 -20.76 40.07 18.96
CA LEU A 423 -19.56 40.74 18.46
C LEU A 423 -19.79 41.57 17.20
N LEU A 424 -20.69 41.15 16.29
CA LEU A 424 -21.03 41.92 15.09
C LEU A 424 -21.93 43.12 15.38
N ASP A 425 -22.71 43.06 16.48
CA ASP A 425 -23.54 44.18 16.94
C ASP A 425 -22.70 45.30 17.59
N PHE A 426 -21.57 44.95 18.21
CA PHE A 426 -20.53 45.91 18.53
C PHE A 426 -19.83 46.31 17.22
N GLN A 427 -19.85 47.60 16.87
CA GLN A 427 -19.29 48.11 15.62
C GLN A 427 -17.78 47.76 15.49
N VAL A 428 -17.48 46.62 14.86
CA VAL A 428 -16.12 46.15 14.63
C VAL A 428 -15.43 47.11 13.66
N GLU A 429 -14.42 47.84 14.13
CA GLU A 429 -13.68 48.83 13.34
C GLU A 429 -12.68 48.17 12.38
N GLU A 430 -12.13 47.01 12.74
CA GLU A 430 -11.12 46.31 11.93
C GLU A 430 -11.77 45.38 10.88
N MET A 431 -11.50 45.63 9.60
CA MET A 431 -12.07 44.87 8.48
C MET A 431 -11.70 43.38 8.52
N SER A 432 -10.49 43.03 8.97
CA SER A 432 -10.05 41.64 9.11
C SER A 432 -10.91 40.85 10.09
N VAL A 433 -11.23 41.47 11.23
CA VAL A 433 -12.07 40.91 12.29
C VAL A 433 -13.51 40.78 11.81
N LEU A 434 -14.03 41.78 11.08
CA LEU A 434 -15.37 41.74 10.50
C LEU A 434 -15.51 40.60 9.47
N VAL A 435 -14.52 40.42 8.59
CA VAL A 435 -14.48 39.34 7.60
C VAL A 435 -14.40 37.97 8.28
N LEU A 436 -13.54 37.82 9.28
CA LEU A 436 -13.39 36.59 10.05
C LEU A 436 -14.65 36.21 10.86
N ALA A 437 -15.33 37.19 11.46
CA ALA A 437 -16.58 36.99 12.16
C ALA A 437 -17.69 36.52 11.20
N LYS A 438 -17.85 37.19 10.04
CA LYS A 438 -18.84 36.79 9.03
C LYS A 438 -18.51 35.44 8.37
N PHE A 439 -17.24 35.14 8.14
CA PHE A 439 -16.80 33.83 7.66
C PHE A 439 -17.13 32.72 8.68
N THR A 440 -16.94 33.00 9.97
CA THR A 440 -17.32 32.08 11.04
C THR A 440 -18.83 31.81 11.04
N GLN A 441 -19.67 32.85 10.86
CA GLN A 441 -21.11 32.67 10.70
C GLN A 441 -21.50 31.86 9.47
N TYR A 442 -20.82 32.07 8.35
CA TYR A 442 -20.99 31.27 7.14
C TYR A 442 -20.75 29.78 7.42
N LEU A 443 -19.66 29.43 8.11
CA LEU A 443 -19.37 28.04 8.48
C LEU A 443 -20.40 27.45 9.45
N ILE A 444 -20.92 28.25 10.39
CA ILE A 444 -22.01 27.86 11.29
C ILE A 444 -23.29 27.56 10.49
N GLY A 445 -23.63 28.41 9.52
CA GLY A 445 -24.79 28.22 8.63
C GLY A 445 -24.70 26.94 7.79
N LEU A 446 -23.48 26.51 7.45
CA LEU A 446 -23.21 25.23 6.79
C LEU A 446 -23.18 24.02 7.75
N GLN A 447 -23.42 24.22 9.04
CA GLN A 447 -23.35 23.20 10.09
C GLN A 447 -21.97 22.50 10.20
N VAL A 448 -20.88 23.21 9.88
CA VAL A 448 -19.52 22.68 10.05
C VAL A 448 -19.25 22.47 11.55
N ALA A 449 -18.67 21.32 11.93
CA ALA A 449 -18.39 21.02 13.34
C ALA A 449 -17.50 22.09 13.99
N ALA A 450 -17.77 22.45 15.25
CA ALA A 450 -17.05 23.53 15.96
C ALA A 450 -15.52 23.35 15.97
N SER A 451 -15.04 22.11 16.10
CA SER A 451 -13.61 21.78 16.01
C SER A 451 -13.01 22.06 14.63
N THR A 452 -13.79 21.86 13.57
CA THR A 452 -13.39 22.16 12.19
C THR A 452 -13.45 23.66 11.91
N ILE A 453 -14.43 24.37 12.48
CA ILE A 453 -14.49 25.84 12.42
C ILE A 453 -13.22 26.45 13.03
N SER A 454 -12.78 25.97 14.20
CA SER A 454 -11.53 26.43 14.82
C SER A 454 -10.31 26.27 13.91
N ARG A 455 -10.21 25.12 13.24
CA ARG A 455 -9.14 24.86 12.27
C ARG A 455 -9.22 25.78 11.06
N TYR A 456 -10.40 25.89 10.44
CA TYR A 456 -10.60 26.72 9.24
C TYR A 456 -10.37 28.20 9.52
N TYR A 457 -10.81 28.67 10.69
CA TYR A 457 -10.58 30.03 11.17
C TYR A 457 -9.09 30.37 11.20
N SER A 458 -8.27 29.50 11.80
CA SER A 458 -6.83 29.75 11.91
C SER A 458 -6.14 29.86 10.55
N VAL A 459 -6.51 29.00 9.59
CA VAL A 459 -5.95 29.00 8.24
C VAL A 459 -6.38 30.23 7.47
N VAL A 460 -7.67 30.55 7.49
CA VAL A 460 -8.20 31.70 6.76
C VAL A 460 -7.67 33.00 7.32
N ARG A 461 -7.43 33.09 8.64
CA ARG A 461 -6.74 34.24 9.23
C ARG A 461 -5.34 34.43 8.63
N GLN A 462 -4.53 33.37 8.56
CA GLN A 462 -3.19 33.44 7.96
C GLN A 462 -3.24 33.81 6.46
N PHE A 463 -4.21 33.23 5.75
CA PHE A 463 -4.47 33.57 4.34
C PHE A 463 -4.78 35.07 4.17
N LEU A 464 -5.63 35.60 5.04
CA LEU A 464 -6.08 37.00 5.03
C LEU A 464 -4.96 38.01 5.37
N ASP A 465 -4.04 37.63 6.27
CA ASP A 465 -2.87 38.45 6.62
C ASP A 465 -1.99 38.80 5.39
N SER A 466 -2.14 38.07 4.28
CA SER A 466 -1.35 38.28 3.06
C SER A 466 -1.88 39.40 2.15
N PHE A 467 -3.10 39.91 2.37
CA PHE A 467 -3.72 40.87 1.44
C PHE A 467 -4.76 41.84 2.05
N LEU A 468 -5.16 41.68 3.30
CA LEU A 468 -6.21 42.53 3.88
C LEU A 468 -5.81 43.99 4.16
N ASP A 469 -4.51 44.32 4.14
CA ASP A 469 -4.04 45.71 4.26
C ASP A 469 -4.57 46.63 3.13
N GLU A 470 -5.08 46.05 2.04
CA GLU A 470 -5.58 46.76 0.87
C GLU A 470 -7.13 46.85 0.80
N VAL A 471 -7.86 46.28 1.78
CA VAL A 471 -9.34 46.17 1.77
C VAL A 471 -9.96 47.00 2.89
N TYR A 472 -10.67 48.07 2.52
CA TYR A 472 -11.27 49.02 3.47
C TYR A 472 -12.79 48.85 3.63
N GLU A 473 -13.46 48.23 2.64
CA GLU A 473 -14.91 47.95 2.69
C GLU A 473 -15.20 46.51 2.26
N PHE A 474 -16.22 45.89 2.86
CA PHE A 474 -16.58 44.49 2.55
C PHE A 474 -17.00 44.29 1.08
N SER A 475 -17.56 45.32 0.45
CA SER A 475 -17.94 45.35 -0.98
C SER A 475 -16.75 45.21 -1.93
N GLN A 476 -15.54 45.56 -1.49
CA GLN A 476 -14.31 45.50 -2.27
C GLN A 476 -13.77 44.07 -2.40
N LEU A 477 -14.22 43.13 -1.56
CA LEU A 477 -13.82 41.71 -1.67
C LEU A 477 -14.16 41.10 -3.04
N ASN A 478 -15.23 41.57 -3.67
CA ASN A 478 -15.65 41.10 -5.00
C ASN A 478 -14.79 41.68 -6.14
N GLN A 479 -13.94 42.66 -5.85
CA GLN A 479 -13.05 43.32 -6.81
C GLN A 479 -11.61 42.76 -6.75
N ILE A 480 -11.32 41.88 -5.78
CA ILE A 480 -10.01 41.26 -5.58
C ILE A 480 -9.75 40.21 -6.66
N ASN A 481 -8.54 40.22 -7.23
CA ASN A 481 -8.06 39.17 -8.11
C ASN A 481 -7.68 37.92 -7.29
N TRP A 482 -8.69 37.15 -6.86
CA TRP A 482 -8.50 35.94 -6.06
C TRP A 482 -7.53 34.93 -6.68
N SER A 483 -7.43 34.88 -8.01
CA SER A 483 -6.52 33.96 -8.70
C SER A 483 -5.05 34.27 -8.43
N GLU A 484 -4.71 35.56 -8.31
CA GLU A 484 -3.36 36.04 -8.05
C GLU A 484 -3.00 35.91 -6.57
N ILE A 485 -3.93 36.26 -5.68
CA ILE A 485 -3.76 36.09 -4.22
C ILE A 485 -3.54 34.62 -3.87
N VAL A 486 -4.38 33.72 -4.41
CA VAL A 486 -4.23 32.27 -4.20
C VAL A 486 -2.89 31.78 -4.72
N LYS A 487 -2.47 32.24 -5.91
CA LYS A 487 -1.18 31.85 -6.49
C LYS A 487 0.00 32.34 -5.65
N ASN A 488 -0.06 33.58 -5.15
CA ASN A 488 0.99 34.15 -4.31
C ASN A 488 1.05 33.46 -2.95
N TRP A 489 -0.10 33.19 -2.33
CA TRP A 489 -0.19 32.44 -1.08
C TRP A 489 0.36 31.01 -1.21
N GLN A 490 0.03 30.32 -2.31
CA GLN A 490 0.59 29.00 -2.65
C GLN A 490 2.11 29.02 -2.89
N GLN A 491 2.70 30.18 -3.19
CA GLN A 491 4.14 30.36 -3.41
C GLN A 491 4.87 30.85 -2.15
N SER A 492 4.20 31.63 -1.29
CA SER A 492 4.80 32.25 -0.10
C SER A 492 4.80 31.34 1.11
N GLU A 493 3.76 30.53 1.27
CA GLU A 493 3.74 29.48 2.29
C GLU A 493 4.24 28.19 1.64
N ARG A 494 5.23 27.54 2.27
CA ARG A 494 5.46 26.10 2.06
C ARG A 494 4.23 25.38 2.58
N LEU A 495 3.14 25.42 1.83
CA LEU A 495 2.03 24.50 2.03
C LEU A 495 2.61 23.13 1.76
N ASP A 496 2.99 22.44 2.82
CA ASP A 496 3.29 21.01 2.76
C ASP A 496 2.16 20.38 1.93
N ALA A 497 2.52 19.56 0.94
CA ALA A 497 1.59 18.96 -0.03
C ALA A 497 0.46 18.09 0.60
N GLU A 498 0.35 18.10 1.93
CA GLU A 498 -0.60 17.38 2.78
C GLU A 498 -1.79 18.22 3.29
N SER A 499 -1.85 19.53 3.03
CA SER A 499 -2.83 20.38 3.74
C SER A 499 -4.25 20.42 3.15
N GLY A 500 -4.82 19.25 2.86
CA GLY A 500 -6.22 19.10 2.41
C GLY A 500 -7.25 19.91 3.24
N PRO A 501 -7.13 19.96 4.58
CA PRO A 501 -7.99 20.81 5.42
C PRO A 501 -7.74 22.31 5.27
N GLU A 502 -6.53 22.75 4.93
CA GLU A 502 -6.21 24.17 4.69
C GLU A 502 -6.71 24.60 3.31
N THR A 503 -6.51 23.75 2.30
CA THR A 503 -7.12 23.91 0.98
C THR A 503 -8.64 23.97 1.07
N ALA A 504 -9.25 23.12 1.91
CA ALA A 504 -10.69 23.17 2.17
C ALA A 504 -11.11 24.47 2.88
N ALA A 505 -10.35 24.93 3.88
CA ALA A 505 -10.62 26.18 4.58
C ALA A 505 -10.60 27.38 3.61
N VAL A 506 -9.58 27.48 2.76
CA VAL A 506 -9.47 28.55 1.75
C VAL A 506 -10.55 28.41 0.68
N ASN A 507 -10.88 27.20 0.22
CA ASN A 507 -11.99 27.00 -0.72
C ASN A 507 -13.36 27.39 -0.12
N HIS A 508 -13.59 27.15 1.17
CA HIS A 508 -14.78 27.64 1.87
C HIS A 508 -14.79 29.16 1.97
N PHE A 509 -13.62 29.78 2.21
CA PHE A 509 -13.51 31.23 2.20
C PHE A 509 -13.76 31.82 0.81
N LEU A 510 -13.19 31.24 -0.25
CA LEU A 510 -13.42 31.64 -1.64
C LEU A 510 -14.90 31.51 -2.02
N ALA A 511 -15.58 30.46 -1.57
CA ALA A 511 -17.03 30.31 -1.77
C ALA A 511 -17.84 31.35 -0.98
N PHE A 512 -17.40 31.71 0.23
CA PHE A 512 -18.01 32.76 1.06
C PHE A 512 -17.94 34.14 0.41
N VAL A 513 -16.84 34.47 -0.27
CA VAL A 513 -16.66 35.72 -1.03
C VAL A 513 -17.13 35.61 -2.49
N GLU A 514 -17.91 34.58 -2.83
CA GLU A 514 -18.49 34.35 -4.16
C GLU A 514 -17.46 34.29 -5.30
N SER A 515 -16.25 33.80 -5.02
CA SER A 515 -15.19 33.62 -6.01
C SER A 515 -15.37 32.31 -6.79
N ASP A 516 -15.23 32.39 -8.12
CA ASP A 516 -15.20 31.22 -9.02
C ASP A 516 -13.87 30.44 -8.95
N VAL A 517 -12.86 30.99 -8.26
CA VAL A 517 -11.57 30.34 -8.09
C VAL A 517 -11.69 29.19 -7.09
N LYS A 518 -11.24 28.00 -7.50
CA LYS A 518 -11.08 26.86 -6.60
C LYS A 518 -9.65 26.37 -6.63
N ILE A 519 -9.07 26.21 -5.43
CA ILE A 519 -7.81 25.51 -5.26
C ILE A 519 -8.08 24.04 -5.52
N LYS A 520 -7.64 23.57 -6.69
CA LYS A 520 -7.54 22.14 -6.97
C LYS A 520 -6.27 21.66 -6.27
N GLY A 521 -6.39 20.69 -5.37
CA GLY A 521 -5.23 20.02 -4.80
C GLY A 521 -4.32 19.59 -5.95
N ALA A 522 -3.02 19.90 -5.85
CA ALA A 522 -2.06 19.41 -6.82
C ALA A 522 -2.21 17.89 -6.90
N LEU A 523 -2.36 17.37 -8.12
CA LEU A 523 -2.19 15.95 -8.38
C LEU A 523 -0.76 15.62 -7.96
N ASN A 524 -0.62 15.07 -6.75
CA ASN A 524 0.66 14.67 -6.21
C ASN A 524 1.36 13.79 -7.24
N ASP A 525 2.47 14.30 -7.78
CA ASP A 525 3.53 13.45 -8.28
C ASP A 525 3.89 12.54 -7.10
N LEU A 526 3.65 11.23 -7.25
CA LEU A 526 3.73 10.19 -6.21
C LEU A 526 5.09 10.13 -5.50
N ASN A 527 6.04 10.96 -5.93
CA ASN A 527 7.42 11.02 -5.47
C ASN A 527 7.70 12.18 -4.48
N SER A 528 6.85 13.21 -4.35
CA SER A 528 7.22 14.44 -3.61
C SER A 528 7.30 14.28 -2.07
N PRO A 529 6.32 13.65 -1.38
CA PRO A 529 6.36 13.58 0.09
C PRO A 529 7.35 12.53 0.62
N VAL A 530 7.61 11.48 -0.17
CA VAL A 530 8.65 10.47 0.12
C VAL A 530 10.05 11.06 -0.05
N MET A 531 10.19 12.12 -0.86
CA MET A 531 11.38 12.97 -0.86
C MET A 531 11.38 13.80 0.43
N GLU A 532 10.37 14.64 0.69
CA GLU A 532 10.46 15.69 1.74
C GLU A 532 10.74 15.24 3.19
N TYR A 533 10.31 14.05 3.64
CA TYR A 533 10.64 13.58 5.00
C TYR A 533 12.08 13.06 5.16
N ALA A 534 12.80 12.86 4.05
CA ALA A 534 14.20 12.42 4.01
C ALA A 534 15.18 13.56 3.62
N ASP A 535 14.73 14.82 3.57
CA ASP A 535 15.28 15.84 2.66
C ASP A 535 16.08 16.99 3.22
N LEU A 536 16.53 16.95 4.47
CA LEU A 536 17.51 17.93 4.93
C LEU A 536 18.85 17.23 5.23
N PRO A 537 19.73 17.07 4.22
CA PRO A 537 21.11 16.65 4.49
C PRO A 537 21.73 17.64 5.47
N SER A 538 22.48 17.14 6.44
CA SER A 538 23.17 18.00 7.40
C SER A 538 24.21 18.85 6.64
N GLN A 539 24.53 20.04 7.15
CA GLN A 539 25.57 20.88 6.54
C GLN A 539 26.90 20.10 6.35
N ASN A 540 27.18 19.16 7.24
CA ASN A 540 28.36 18.31 7.17
C ASN A 540 28.32 17.34 5.96
N GLU A 541 27.14 16.81 5.63
CA GLU A 541 26.93 15.96 4.45
C GLU A 541 27.11 16.73 3.15
N ILE A 542 26.56 17.94 3.10
CA ILE A 542 26.74 18.87 1.97
C ILE A 542 28.24 19.19 1.81
N CYS A 543 28.94 19.55 2.87
CA CYS A 543 30.38 19.86 2.82
C CYS A 543 31.22 18.68 2.34
N LYS A 544 30.99 17.45 2.84
CA LYS A 544 31.73 16.26 2.41
C LYS A 544 31.43 15.85 0.98
N SER A 545 30.20 16.02 0.51
CA SER A 545 29.88 15.85 -0.91
C SER A 545 30.65 16.83 -1.79
N PHE A 546 30.77 18.11 -1.39
CA PHE A 546 31.58 19.09 -2.11
C PHE A 546 33.08 18.73 -2.13
N GLU A 547 33.63 18.25 -1.02
CA GLU A 547 35.02 17.77 -0.97
C GLU A 547 35.25 16.59 -1.93
N SER A 548 34.33 15.63 -1.97
CA SER A 548 34.42 14.47 -2.88
C SER A 548 34.32 14.85 -4.36
N ILE A 549 33.51 15.87 -4.70
CA ILE A 549 33.37 16.41 -6.06
C ILE A 549 34.64 17.20 -6.48
N GLN A 550 35.30 17.88 -5.55
CA GLN A 550 36.55 18.60 -5.82
C GLN A 550 37.74 17.66 -6.05
N ILE A 551 37.72 16.47 -5.46
CA ILE A 551 38.80 15.47 -5.59
C ILE A 551 38.66 14.67 -6.89
N ASN A 552 37.45 14.54 -7.44
CA ASN A 552 37.20 13.77 -8.66
C ASN A 552 37.37 14.62 -9.93
N SER A 553 38.56 14.56 -10.53
CA SER A 553 38.90 15.29 -11.76
C SER A 553 38.12 14.87 -13.00
N GLU A 554 37.39 13.74 -12.95
CA GLU A 554 36.73 13.11 -14.11
C GLU A 554 35.28 13.57 -14.35
N LEU A 555 34.68 14.34 -13.44
CA LEU A 555 33.32 14.88 -13.62
C LEU A 555 33.33 16.09 -14.57
N ASP A 556 32.40 16.14 -15.54
CA ASP A 556 32.28 17.27 -16.46
C ASP A 556 31.77 18.55 -15.76
N ASP A 557 32.09 19.70 -16.35
CA ASP A 557 31.79 21.01 -15.74
C ASP A 557 30.29 21.30 -15.65
N ALA A 558 29.46 20.68 -16.48
CA ALA A 558 28.01 20.81 -16.42
C ALA A 558 27.42 20.08 -15.20
N THR A 559 28.02 18.96 -14.82
CA THR A 559 27.67 18.16 -13.64
C THR A 559 28.15 18.84 -12.36
N LYS A 560 29.34 19.46 -12.39
CA LYS A 560 29.84 20.31 -11.30
C LYS A 560 29.00 21.57 -11.08
N LEU A 561 28.43 22.15 -12.15
CA LEU A 561 27.60 23.35 -12.07
C LEU A 561 26.20 23.05 -11.51
N LYS A 562 25.60 21.91 -11.88
CA LYS A 562 24.29 21.47 -11.36
C LYS A 562 24.30 21.12 -9.87
N ALA A 563 25.45 20.74 -9.32
CA ALA A 563 25.62 20.48 -7.88
C ALA A 563 25.90 21.76 -7.05
N LYS A 564 26.13 22.90 -7.71
CA LYS A 564 26.44 24.19 -7.06
C LYS A 564 25.22 25.08 -6.85
N VAL A 565 24.10 24.76 -7.50
CA VAL A 565 22.78 25.41 -7.39
C VAL A 565 21.92 24.55 -6.49
#